data_AF-A0A2X2XQV3-F1
#
_entry.id   AF-A0A2X2XQV3-F1
#
_cell.length_a   1.000
_cell.length_b   1.000
_cell.length_c   1.000
_cell.angle_alpha   90.00
_cell.angle_beta   90.00
_cell.angle_gamma   90.00
#
_symmetry.space_group_name_H-M   'P 1'
#
loop_
_entity.id
_entity.type
_entity.pdbx_description
1 polymer ?
#
loop_
_entity_poly.entity_id
_entity_poly.type
_entity_poly.pdbx_seq_one_letter_code
_entity_poly.pdbx_strand_id
1 'polypeptide(L)'
;MVRLGYDSITTVLVTYIATQIGFASSWMNPFCVVVAQGIAGVPVLSGSSLRIVVWFVSTLIGLLFTLTYAARVKKNPHLSRVHESDRYFREKQDEIAQRPFTAGDWLVLIVLTG
;
A
#
# COMPACT_ATOMS: atom_id res chain seq x y z
N MET A 1 -7.58 4.95 -6.76
CA MET A 1 -6.60 5.20 -7.85
C MET A 1 -7.28 5.47 -9.19
N VAL A 2 -8.30 4.69 -9.56
CA VAL A 2 -9.06 4.87 -10.82
C VAL A 2 -9.61 6.30 -11.01
N ARG A 3 -10.17 6.89 -9.95
CA ARG A 3 -10.58 8.31 -9.89
C ARG A 3 -9.50 9.34 -10.23
N LEU A 4 -8.24 9.01 -9.90
CA LEU A 4 -7.10 9.90 -10.08
C LEU A 4 -6.43 9.75 -11.46
N GLY A 5 -7.04 8.95 -12.35
CA GLY A 5 -6.51 8.65 -13.69
C GLY A 5 -5.48 7.53 -13.74
N TYR A 6 -5.25 6.83 -12.62
CA TYR A 6 -4.42 5.62 -12.57
C TYR A 6 -5.28 4.37 -12.77
N ASP A 7 -4.67 3.19 -12.84
CA ASP A 7 -5.38 1.92 -12.95
C ASP A 7 -5.48 1.15 -11.62
N SER A 8 -6.28 0.09 -11.60
CA SER A 8 -6.40 -0.79 -10.43
C SER A 8 -5.09 -1.48 -10.09
N ILE A 9 -4.23 -1.79 -11.09
CA ILE A 9 -2.90 -2.36 -10.85
C ILE A 9 -2.06 -1.39 -10.01
N THR A 10 -2.07 -0.09 -10.31
CA THR A 10 -1.37 0.91 -9.50
C THR A 10 -1.82 0.86 -8.04
N THR A 11 -3.12 0.62 -7.78
CA THR A 11 -3.63 0.44 -6.40
C THR A 11 -2.97 -0.74 -5.72
N VAL A 12 -2.95 -1.89 -6.39
CA VAL A 12 -2.37 -3.13 -5.86
C VAL A 12 -0.87 -2.95 -5.65
N LEU A 13 -0.16 -2.32 -6.58
CA LEU A 13 1.27 -2.08 -6.45
C LEU A 13 1.57 -1.24 -5.21
N VAL A 14 0.85 -0.14 -5.00
CA VAL A 14 1.08 0.73 -3.83
C VAL A 14 0.84 0.00 -2.51
N THR A 15 -0.21 -0.80 -2.38
CA THR A 15 -0.53 -1.49 -1.12
C THR A 15 0.32 -2.74 -0.92
N TYR A 16 0.47 -3.56 -1.95
CA TYR A 16 1.11 -4.87 -1.87
C TYR A 16 2.64 -4.75 -1.82
N ILE A 17 3.25 -3.95 -2.70
CA ILE A 17 4.71 -3.78 -2.69
C ILE A 17 5.15 -3.15 -1.37
N ALA A 18 4.44 -2.14 -0.87
CA ALA A 18 4.75 -1.52 0.41
C ALA A 18 4.70 -2.54 1.56
N THR A 19 3.66 -3.38 1.61
CA THR A 19 3.51 -4.40 2.65
C THR A 19 4.60 -5.46 2.57
N GLN A 20 4.88 -5.99 1.37
CA GLN A 20 5.87 -7.05 1.19
C GLN A 20 7.29 -6.57 1.48
N ILE A 21 7.66 -5.38 0.98
CA ILE A 21 8.99 -4.80 1.26
C ILE A 21 9.12 -4.48 2.75
N GLY A 22 8.09 -3.87 3.36
CA GLY A 22 8.08 -3.53 4.78
C GLY A 22 8.27 -4.77 5.65
N PHE A 23 7.56 -5.86 5.35
CA PHE A 23 7.68 -7.11 6.09
C PHE A 23 9.06 -7.77 5.90
N ALA A 24 9.54 -7.85 4.67
CA ALA A 24 10.80 -8.53 4.33
C ALA A 24 12.04 -7.80 4.85
N SER A 25 12.03 -6.47 4.84
CA SER A 25 13.22 -5.65 5.16
C SER A 25 13.15 -4.93 6.51
N SER A 26 12.10 -5.16 7.31
CA SER A 26 11.95 -4.51 8.62
C SER A 26 13.17 -4.72 9.52
N TRP A 27 13.83 -3.62 9.87
CA TRP A 27 15.06 -3.60 10.67
C TRP A 27 14.83 -3.86 12.17
N MET A 28 13.57 -3.75 12.61
CA MET A 28 13.14 -3.87 14.01
C MET A 28 11.97 -4.86 14.19
N ASN A 29 11.87 -5.87 13.32
CA ASN A 29 10.82 -6.89 13.41
C ASN A 29 10.91 -7.68 14.74
N PRO A 30 9.94 -7.54 15.68
CA PRO A 30 10.03 -8.17 16.99
C PRO A 30 9.83 -9.69 16.93
N PHE A 31 9.16 -10.20 15.89
CA PHE A 31 8.81 -11.61 15.76
C PHE A 31 9.95 -12.43 15.15
N CYS A 32 10.59 -11.89 14.11
CA CYS A 32 11.66 -12.60 13.41
C CYS A 32 13.03 -12.19 13.95
N VAL A 33 13.31 -10.88 13.97
CA VAL A 33 14.66 -10.37 14.19
C VAL A 33 15.02 -10.38 15.67
N VAL A 34 14.16 -9.85 16.53
CA VAL A 34 14.46 -9.76 17.98
C VAL A 34 14.51 -11.15 18.61
N VAL A 35 13.62 -12.06 18.22
CA VAL A 35 13.66 -13.47 18.66
C VAL A 35 14.97 -14.14 18.24
N ALA A 36 15.39 -13.99 16.97
CA ALA A 36 16.65 -14.56 16.50
C ALA A 36 17.87 -13.95 17.22
N GLN A 37 17.85 -12.66 17.54
CA GLN A 37 18.91 -12.00 18.32
C GLN A 37 18.99 -12.55 19.75
N GLY A 38 17.84 -12.81 20.38
CA GLY A 38 17.77 -13.47 21.68
C GLY A 38 18.36 -14.88 21.66
N ILE A 39 18.10 -15.66 20.61
CA ILE A 39 18.68 -17.00 20.42
C ILE A 39 20.20 -16.93 20.16
N ALA A 40 20.65 -15.97 19.35
CA ALA A 40 22.05 -15.78 19.00
C ALA A 40 22.89 -15.11 20.12
N GLY A 41 22.26 -14.67 21.21
CA GLY A 41 22.95 -14.00 22.32
C GLY A 41 23.54 -12.63 21.96
N VAL A 42 23.08 -12.00 20.88
CA VAL A 42 23.55 -10.66 20.45
C VAL A 42 22.63 -9.57 20.97
N PRO A 43 23.13 -8.34 21.21
CA PRO A 43 22.30 -7.22 21.63
C PRO A 43 21.14 -6.97 20.66
N VAL A 44 19.96 -6.63 21.21
CA VAL A 44 18.82 -6.17 20.42
C VAL A 44 19.27 -4.97 19.57
N LEU A 45 18.79 -4.90 18.33
CA LEU A 45 19.17 -3.87 17.35
C LEU A 45 20.64 -3.90 16.88
N SER A 46 21.45 -4.92 17.24
CA SER A 46 22.76 -5.07 16.60
C SER A 46 22.62 -5.25 15.09
N GLY A 47 23.47 -4.56 14.32
CA GLY A 47 23.40 -4.54 12.84
C GLY A 47 22.23 -3.74 12.26
N SER A 48 21.54 -2.92 13.06
CA SER A 48 20.41 -2.08 12.61
C SER A 48 20.78 -1.15 11.45
N SER A 49 22.00 -0.57 11.45
CA SER A 49 22.47 0.32 10.39
C SER A 49 22.41 -0.34 9.00
N LEU A 50 22.93 -1.55 8.85
CA LEU A 50 22.87 -2.31 7.60
C LEU A 50 21.43 -2.62 7.21
N ARG A 51 20.59 -3.02 8.17
CA ARG A 51 19.17 -3.32 7.91
C ARG A 51 18.39 -2.09 7.47
N ILE A 52 18.65 -0.93 8.06
CA ILE A 52 18.05 0.35 7.67
C ILE A 52 18.44 0.70 6.23
N VAL A 53 19.72 0.52 5.87
CA VAL A 53 20.16 0.74 4.49
C VAL A 53 19.45 -0.21 3.52
N VAL A 54 19.36 -1.50 3.84
CA VAL A 54 18.65 -2.49 3.01
C VAL A 54 17.16 -2.15 2.88
N TRP A 55 16.50 -1.80 3.98
CA TRP A 55 15.12 -1.34 4.01
C TRP A 55 14.91 -0.12 3.12
N PHE A 56 15.79 0.88 3.25
CA PHE A 56 15.71 2.12 2.48
C PHE A 56 15.90 1.87 0.98
N VAL A 57 16.92 1.10 0.59
CA VAL A 57 17.18 0.76 -0.82
C VAL A 57 16.03 -0.06 -1.41
N SER A 58 15.53 -1.06 -0.67
CA SER A 58 14.40 -1.87 -1.13
C SER A 58 13.15 -1.02 -1.33
N THR A 59 12.84 -0.15 -0.36
CA THR A 59 11.70 0.78 -0.43
C THR A 59 11.85 1.75 -1.60
N LEU A 60 13.05 2.28 -1.82
CA LEU A 60 13.32 3.20 -2.94
C LEU A 60 13.12 2.51 -4.29
N ILE A 61 13.58 1.27 -4.46
CA ILE A 61 13.36 0.48 -5.68
C ILE A 61 11.86 0.27 -5.92
N GLY A 62 11.13 -0.18 -4.90
CA GLY A 62 9.69 -0.39 -4.98
C GLY A 62 8.92 0.89 -5.30
N LEU A 63 9.32 2.01 -4.71
CA LEU A 63 8.76 3.34 -4.95
C LEU A 63 9.00 3.77 -6.40
N LEU A 64 10.24 3.73 -6.88
CA LEU A 64 10.60 4.14 -8.25
C LEU A 64 9.89 3.28 -9.29
N PHE A 65 9.83 1.96 -9.06
CA PHE A 65 9.09 1.04 -9.93
C PHE A 65 7.59 1.40 -9.98
N THR A 66 6.98 1.63 -8.83
CA THR A 66 5.54 1.97 -8.75
C THR A 66 5.24 3.32 -9.40
N LEU A 67 6.07 4.33 -9.14
CA LEU A 67 5.91 5.67 -9.72
C LEU A 67 6.09 5.67 -11.24
N THR A 68 7.10 4.96 -11.75
CA THR A 68 7.33 4.86 -13.20
C THR A 68 6.18 4.13 -13.91
N TYR A 69 5.66 3.06 -13.30
CA TYR A 69 4.47 2.38 -13.81
C TYR A 69 3.24 3.30 -13.81
N ALA A 70 2.95 3.91 -12.66
CA ALA A 70 1.81 4.80 -12.48
C ALA A 70 1.85 5.99 -13.46
N ALA A 71 3.03 6.60 -13.67
CA ALA A 71 3.22 7.69 -14.62
C ALA A 71 2.97 7.26 -16.08
N ARG A 72 3.43 6.06 -16.47
CA ARG A 72 3.19 5.51 -17.81
C ARG A 72 1.70 5.26 -18.07
N VAL A 73 1.01 4.65 -17.11
CA VAL A 73 -0.44 4.38 -17.22
C VAL A 73 -1.24 5.68 -17.24
N LYS A 74 -0.88 6.66 -16.41
CA LYS A 74 -1.55 7.97 -16.41
C LYS A 74 -1.39 8.70 -17.73
N LYS A 75 -0.22 8.60 -18.37
CA LYS A 75 0.04 9.24 -19.68
C LYS A 75 -0.74 8.56 -20.81
N ASN A 76 -0.74 7.23 -20.84
CA ASN A 76 -1.42 6.43 -21.86
C ASN A 76 -2.26 5.33 -21.21
N PRO A 77 -3.55 5.56 -20.95
CA PRO A 77 -4.44 4.60 -20.28
C PRO A 77 -4.57 3.24 -20.99
N HIS A 78 -4.35 3.20 -22.32
CA HIS A 78 -4.35 1.97 -23.12
C HIS A 78 -3.15 1.05 -22.83
N LEU A 79 -2.11 1.54 -22.17
CA LEU A 79 -1.00 0.69 -21.72
C LEU A 79 -1.37 -0.16 -20.49
N SER A 80 -2.49 0.16 -19.83
CA SER A 80 -2.98 -0.66 -18.72
C SER A 80 -3.57 -1.97 -19.25
N ARG A 81 -3.06 -3.09 -18.74
CA ARG A 81 -3.59 -4.43 -19.05
C ARG A 81 -4.99 -4.67 -18.48
N VAL A 82 -5.45 -3.82 -17.58
CA VAL A 82 -6.78 -3.88 -16.94
C VAL A 82 -7.70 -2.76 -17.41
N HIS A 83 -7.40 -2.12 -18.54
CA HIS A 83 -8.17 -0.97 -19.03
C HIS A 83 -9.68 -1.25 -19.12
N GLU A 84 -10.08 -2.41 -19.66
CA GLU A 84 -11.48 -2.81 -19.76
C GLU A 84 -12.11 -3.15 -18.42
N SER A 85 -11.42 -3.91 -17.57
CA SER A 85 -11.88 -4.24 -16.22
C SER A 85 -12.06 -3.00 -15.35
N ASP A 86 -11.19 -2.00 -15.54
CA ASP A 86 -11.28 -0.71 -14.85
C ASP A 86 -12.45 0.15 -15.34
N ARG A 87 -13.02 -0.14 -16.52
CA ARG A 87 -14.20 0.58 -17.02
C ARG A 87 -15.40 0.39 -16.09
N TYR A 88 -15.58 -0.83 -15.55
CA TYR A 88 -16.59 -1.10 -14.54
C TYR A 88 -16.46 -0.17 -13.32
N PHE A 89 -15.23 -0.01 -12.81
CA PHE A 89 -14.97 0.86 -11.66
C PHE A 89 -15.12 2.36 -11.99
N ARG A 90 -14.89 2.76 -13.24
CA ARG A 90 -15.13 4.14 -13.72
C ARG A 90 -16.62 4.44 -13.87
N GLU A 91 -17.41 3.51 -14.41
CA GLU A 91 -18.85 3.68 -14.63
C GLU A 91 -19.61 3.68 -13.30
N LYS A 92 -19.29 2.76 -12.39
CA LYS A 92 -19.92 2.67 -11.05
C LYS A 92 -19.53 3.82 -10.11
N GLN A 93 -18.54 4.61 -10.50
CA GLN A 93 -18.01 5.72 -9.72
C GLN A 93 -19.05 6.82 -9.48
N ASP A 94 -19.93 7.03 -10.45
CA ASP A 94 -20.93 8.09 -10.43
C ASP A 94 -22.15 7.69 -9.59
N GLU A 95 -22.46 6.40 -9.49
CA GLU A 95 -23.53 5.87 -8.61
C GLU A 95 -23.19 5.99 -7.11
N ILE A 96 -21.93 5.76 -6.72
CA ILE A 96 -21.52 5.75 -5.31
C ILE A 96 -21.42 7.18 -4.73
N ALA A 97 -21.27 8.19 -5.58
CA ALA A 97 -21.04 9.58 -5.17
C ALA A 97 -22.24 10.25 -4.48
N GLN A 98 -23.44 9.64 -4.50
CA GLN A 98 -24.68 10.30 -4.09
C GLN A 98 -25.54 9.53 -3.07
N ARG A 99 -24.95 8.74 -2.17
CA ARG A 99 -25.71 8.30 -0.99
C ARG A 99 -25.66 9.38 0.10
N PRO A 100 -26.78 10.06 0.41
CA PRO A 100 -26.82 10.98 1.54
C PRO A 100 -26.58 10.20 2.84
N PHE A 101 -25.87 10.83 3.77
CA PHE A 101 -25.66 10.29 5.12
C PHE A 101 -27.02 10.12 5.81
N THR A 102 -27.32 8.90 6.24
CA THR A 102 -28.63 8.55 6.80
C THR A 102 -28.61 8.66 8.32
N ALA A 103 -29.79 8.76 8.94
CA ALA A 103 -29.91 8.75 10.41
C ALA A 103 -29.31 7.49 11.06
N GLY A 104 -29.32 6.36 10.34
CA GLY A 104 -28.65 5.12 10.77
C GLY A 104 -27.13 5.24 10.86
N ASP A 105 -26.50 5.95 9.92
CA ASP A 105 -25.04 6.17 9.92
C ASP A 105 -24.64 7.03 11.13
N TRP A 106 -25.46 8.03 11.47
CA TRP A 106 -25.31 8.85 12.66
C TRP A 106 -25.43 8.03 13.96
N LEU A 107 -26.39 7.11 14.02
CA LEU A 107 -26.62 6.28 15.19
C LEU A 107 -25.44 5.32 15.42
N VAL A 108 -24.89 4.73 14.34
CA VAL A 108 -23.69 3.88 14.40
C VAL A 108 -22.47 4.66 14.90
N LEU A 109 -22.27 5.90 14.42
CA LEU A 109 -21.15 6.74 14.87
C LEU A 109 -21.26 7.11 16.34
N ILE A 110 -22.46 7.43 16.84
CA ILE A 110 -22.67 7.76 18.25
C ILE A 110 -22.38 6.54 19.13
N VAL A 111 -22.82 5.34 18.73
CA VAL A 111 -22.59 4.10 19.51
C VAL A 111 -21.12 3.69 19.55
N LEU A 112 -20.35 3.96 18.48
CA LEU A 112 -18.93 3.62 18.44
C LEU A 112 -18.03 4.64 19.14
N THR A 113 -18.48 5.87 19.33
CA THR A 113 -17.68 6.97 19.90
C THR A 113 -18.14 7.45 21.28
N GLY A 114 -19.35 7.08 21.72
CA GLY A 114 -19.86 7.31 23.07
C GLY A 114 -19.71 6.09 23.97
#